data_AF-A0A8H5HQ19-F1
#
_entry.id   AF-A0A8H5HQ19-F1
#
_cell.length_a   1.000
_cell.length_b   1.000
_cell.length_c   1.000
_cell.angle_alpha   90.00
_cell.angle_beta   90.00
_cell.angle_gamma   90.00
#
_symmetry.space_group_name_H-M   'P 1'
#
loop_
_entity.id
_entity.type
_entity.pdbx_description
1 polymer ?
#
loop_
_entity_poly.entity_id
_entity_poly.type
_entity_poly.pdbx_seq_one_letter_code
_entity_poly.pdbx_strand_id
1 'polypeptide(L)'
;MLRSFYLLGLVGVAWLRILPPALALQGDGVCGLNLCVNATVHGDMVTYEMTGLEEPLGWLALGFGSRMKDTHMVIMWPNEDGTVTLSQRMGVGHSEPLPVEYPPRRAVIARPRISTLWHPNAIKTLAFSIPVNETILSWRNPTERLIWAYSKTRPDKPHYSELTEHFRAGFLRLDLGGTMPDFVPTVEPAPPREEASQGFDDVVTSQPPSMHKRHERIIIAHGVLASFGFLVLLPAGSLIARWGRTLTPKWFKIHQTINMSIALPIITVGWILGPIAVLDHQATHFFDAHQARILPSFCSVTLGRYIHSRRASAPPNAPNHPPSNILHIVLGILTIIIAFAQTRSGMEEWRQATGGGPSKVADWFHILWNVWVVVIPAAYAAGAALLRRQLYQERNGLSPGSSNYLAVSPTPDNSSDDDVLDKSLSGRHNFESREVSRGLRDHVESNVPLLHANQRS
;
A
#
# COMPACT_ATOMS: atom_id res chain seq x y z
N MET A 1 26.74 -52.18 54.75
CA MET A 1 26.10 -50.92 54.33
C MET A 1 26.24 -50.63 52.83
N LEU A 2 27.42 -50.80 52.19
CA LEU A 2 27.60 -50.50 50.74
C LEU A 2 26.67 -51.27 49.78
N ARG A 3 26.29 -52.53 50.08
CA ARG A 3 25.42 -53.34 49.21
C ARG A 3 23.95 -52.86 49.19
N SER A 4 23.46 -52.22 50.26
CA SER A 4 22.07 -51.69 50.28
C SER A 4 21.91 -50.43 49.45
N PHE A 5 22.95 -49.60 49.34
CA PHE A 5 22.93 -48.40 48.49
C PHE A 5 22.94 -48.75 47.00
N TYR A 6 23.63 -49.83 46.61
CA TYR A 6 23.64 -50.32 45.22
C TYR A 6 22.27 -50.86 44.77
N LEU A 7 21.54 -51.56 45.65
CA LEU A 7 20.20 -52.04 45.33
C LEU A 7 19.19 -50.89 45.20
N LEU A 8 19.25 -49.89 46.08
CA LEU A 8 18.40 -48.69 45.99
C LEU A 8 18.69 -47.87 44.72
N GLY A 9 19.96 -47.76 44.32
CA GLY A 9 20.35 -47.12 43.06
C GLY A 9 19.81 -47.83 41.83
N LEU A 10 19.90 -49.17 41.78
CA LEU A 10 19.38 -49.96 40.65
C LEU A 10 17.85 -49.93 40.56
N VAL A 11 17.15 -49.94 41.69
CA VAL A 11 15.68 -49.76 41.72
C VAL A 11 15.32 -48.35 41.25
N GLY A 12 16.04 -47.31 41.66
CA GLY A 12 15.80 -45.93 41.19
C GLY A 12 16.00 -45.75 39.68
N VAL A 13 17.03 -46.36 39.09
CA VAL A 13 17.27 -46.31 37.64
C VAL A 13 16.24 -47.15 36.86
N ALA A 14 15.76 -48.26 37.43
CA ALA A 14 14.65 -49.03 36.85
C ALA A 14 13.32 -48.26 36.89
N TRP A 15 13.04 -47.50 37.96
CA TRP A 15 11.88 -46.62 38.06
C TRP A 15 11.89 -45.47 37.03
N LEU A 16 13.07 -44.90 36.74
CA LEU A 16 13.24 -43.90 35.67
C LEU A 16 12.99 -44.45 34.26
N ARG A 17 13.09 -45.77 34.06
CA ARG A 17 12.79 -46.44 32.78
C ARG A 17 11.31 -46.81 32.61
N ILE A 18 10.51 -46.74 33.68
CA ILE A 18 9.07 -47.07 33.69
C ILE A 18 8.19 -45.82 33.55
N LEU A 19 8.76 -44.62 33.71
CA LEU A 19 8.05 -43.39 33.34
C LEU A 19 7.85 -43.38 31.82
N PRO A 20 6.60 -43.43 31.32
CA PRO A 20 6.35 -43.28 29.89
C PRO A 20 6.95 -41.93 29.46
N PRO A 21 7.66 -41.86 28.32
CA PRO A 21 8.10 -40.58 27.81
C PRO A 21 6.87 -39.68 27.66
N ALA A 22 6.88 -38.52 28.32
CA ALA A 22 5.90 -37.49 28.02
C ALA A 22 6.10 -37.12 26.55
N LEU A 23 5.23 -37.62 25.67
CA LEU A 23 5.19 -37.21 24.28
C LEU A 23 4.86 -35.72 24.30
N ALA A 24 5.82 -34.89 23.88
CA ALA A 24 5.57 -33.47 23.69
C ALA A 24 4.37 -33.32 22.75
N LEU A 25 3.41 -32.47 23.14
CA LEU A 25 2.18 -32.31 22.40
C LEU A 25 2.52 -31.70 21.02
N GLN A 26 2.18 -32.42 19.96
CA GLN A 26 2.41 -31.97 18.60
C GLN A 26 1.40 -30.87 18.26
N GLY A 27 1.86 -29.76 17.69
CA GLY A 27 1.03 -28.62 17.37
C GLY A 27 1.77 -27.28 17.45
N ASP A 28 1.00 -26.20 17.37
CA ASP A 28 1.50 -24.82 17.41
C ASP A 28 0.40 -23.88 17.93
N GLY A 29 0.79 -22.69 18.37
CA GLY A 29 -0.10 -21.67 18.90
C GLY A 29 0.35 -20.27 18.59
N VAL A 30 -0.60 -19.41 18.21
CA VAL A 30 -0.35 -18.00 17.89
C VAL A 30 -1.31 -17.12 18.65
N CYS A 31 -0.77 -16.08 19.30
CA CYS A 31 -1.54 -15.07 20.01
C CYS A 31 -1.40 -13.70 19.34
N GLY A 32 -2.54 -13.08 19.03
CA GLY A 32 -2.63 -11.67 18.66
C GLY A 32 -3.22 -10.82 19.79
N LEU A 33 -3.59 -9.58 19.49
CA LEU A 33 -4.21 -8.67 20.46
C LEU A 33 -5.66 -9.04 20.79
N ASN A 34 -6.37 -9.67 19.86
CA ASN A 34 -7.81 -9.94 19.97
C ASN A 34 -8.16 -11.42 20.17
N LEU A 35 -7.28 -12.31 19.71
CA LEU A 35 -7.53 -13.74 19.63
C LEU A 35 -6.20 -14.49 19.83
N CYS A 36 -6.24 -15.53 20.67
CA CYS A 36 -5.24 -16.59 20.67
C CYS A 36 -5.83 -17.84 20.04
N VAL A 37 -5.03 -18.54 19.24
CA VAL A 37 -5.41 -19.81 18.63
C VAL A 37 -4.33 -20.84 18.87
N ASN A 38 -4.71 -21.96 19.50
CA ASN A 38 -3.84 -23.11 19.70
C ASN A 38 -4.37 -24.28 18.88
N ALA A 39 -3.51 -24.94 18.12
CA ALA A 39 -3.82 -26.16 17.39
C ALA A 39 -3.01 -27.32 17.96
N THR A 40 -3.69 -28.39 18.38
CA THR A 40 -3.07 -29.60 18.93
C THR A 40 -3.43 -30.81 18.10
N VAL A 41 -2.42 -31.58 17.71
CA VAL A 41 -2.58 -32.81 16.94
C VAL A 41 -2.59 -33.98 17.92
N HIS A 42 -3.66 -34.78 17.86
CA HIS A 42 -3.79 -35.99 18.67
C HIS A 42 -4.38 -37.11 17.81
N GLY A 43 -3.53 -38.07 17.43
CA GLY A 43 -3.92 -39.13 16.50
C GLY A 43 -4.26 -38.56 15.12
N ASP A 44 -5.47 -38.83 14.67
CA ASP A 44 -6.04 -38.39 13.38
C ASP A 44 -6.88 -37.11 13.48
N MET A 45 -6.86 -36.41 14.63
CA MET A 45 -7.64 -35.19 14.86
C MET A 45 -6.75 -34.01 15.22
N VAL A 46 -7.07 -32.84 14.67
CA VAL A 46 -6.53 -31.54 15.14
C VAL A 46 -7.60 -30.84 15.95
N THR A 47 -7.26 -30.40 17.15
CA THR A 47 -8.13 -29.58 18.01
C THR A 47 -7.65 -28.15 18.01
N TYR A 48 -8.54 -27.23 17.60
CA TYR A 48 -8.31 -25.79 17.61
C TYR A 48 -9.03 -25.20 18.82
N GLU A 49 -8.29 -24.44 19.62
CA GLU A 49 -8.79 -23.70 20.75
C GLU A 49 -8.66 -22.21 20.45
N MET A 50 -9.78 -21.50 20.46
CA MET A 50 -9.88 -20.08 20.17
C MET A 50 -10.23 -19.32 21.44
N THR A 51 -9.32 -18.46 21.91
CA THR A 51 -9.51 -17.65 23.11
C THR A 51 -9.73 -16.19 22.73
N GLY A 52 -10.94 -15.68 22.95
CA GLY A 52 -11.24 -14.26 22.78
C GLY A 52 -10.60 -13.42 23.90
N LEU A 53 -9.81 -12.40 23.53
CA LEU A 53 -9.11 -11.55 24.49
C LEU A 53 -9.88 -10.26 24.82
N GLU A 54 -10.84 -9.88 23.99
CA GLU A 54 -11.71 -8.71 24.21
C GLU A 54 -13.11 -9.12 24.72
N GLU A 55 -13.79 -8.14 25.34
CA GLU A 55 -15.21 -8.25 25.71
C GLU A 55 -16.07 -7.22 24.96
N PRO A 56 -17.38 -7.50 24.80
CA PRO A 56 -18.06 -8.79 25.06
C PRO A 56 -17.76 -9.84 23.97
N LEU A 57 -17.78 -11.13 24.33
CA LEU A 57 -17.60 -12.22 23.38
C LEU A 57 -18.93 -12.56 22.67
N GLY A 58 -19.05 -12.16 21.41
CA GLY A 58 -20.18 -12.51 20.55
C GLY A 58 -19.97 -13.85 19.85
N TRP A 59 -19.03 -13.89 18.91
CA TRP A 59 -18.65 -15.11 18.18
C TRP A 59 -17.18 -15.09 17.75
N LEU A 60 -16.61 -16.28 17.57
CA LEU A 60 -15.25 -16.52 17.05
C LEU A 60 -15.31 -17.39 15.80
N ALA A 61 -14.45 -17.12 14.82
CA ALA A 61 -14.37 -17.91 13.61
C ALA A 61 -12.94 -18.20 13.19
N LEU A 62 -12.74 -19.39 12.64
CA LEU A 62 -11.57 -19.78 11.86
C LEU A 62 -11.98 -20.18 10.45
N GLY A 63 -11.29 -19.67 9.45
CA GLY A 63 -11.42 -20.05 8.05
C GLY A 63 -10.17 -20.74 7.54
N PHE A 64 -10.35 -21.88 6.86
CA PHE A 64 -9.28 -22.72 6.34
C PHE A 64 -8.80 -22.23 4.97
N GLY A 65 -8.00 -21.18 4.96
CA GLY A 65 -7.50 -20.53 3.75
C GLY A 65 -6.84 -19.18 4.03
N SER A 66 -6.56 -18.44 2.96
CA SER A 66 -5.93 -17.11 3.02
C SER A 66 -6.85 -15.96 2.60
N ARG A 67 -8.15 -16.21 2.46
CA ARG A 67 -9.17 -15.23 2.06
C ARG A 67 -10.56 -15.73 2.48
N MET A 68 -11.59 -14.89 2.45
CA MET A 68 -12.96 -15.33 2.79
C MET A 68 -13.64 -16.13 1.67
N LYS A 69 -13.45 -15.72 0.41
CA LYS A 69 -14.09 -16.38 -0.73
C LYS A 69 -13.63 -17.83 -0.88
N ASP A 70 -14.58 -18.71 -1.14
CA ASP A 70 -14.41 -20.16 -1.36
C ASP A 70 -13.70 -20.84 -0.19
N THR A 71 -13.87 -20.31 1.02
CA THR A 71 -13.18 -20.79 2.22
C THR A 71 -14.17 -21.39 3.19
N HIS A 72 -13.87 -22.60 3.64
CA HIS A 72 -14.61 -23.28 4.69
C HIS A 72 -14.27 -22.64 6.04
N MET A 73 -15.31 -22.33 6.80
CA MET A 73 -15.20 -21.64 8.09
C MET A 73 -15.93 -22.41 9.17
N VAL A 74 -15.35 -22.42 10.36
CA VAL A 74 -15.96 -22.90 11.60
C VAL A 74 -16.15 -21.69 12.49
N ILE A 75 -17.41 -21.43 12.84
CA ILE A 75 -17.85 -20.27 13.60
C ILE A 75 -18.50 -20.79 14.88
N MET A 76 -18.11 -20.26 16.02
CA MET A 76 -18.59 -20.71 17.33
C MET A 76 -19.02 -19.53 18.19
N TRP A 77 -20.08 -19.73 18.98
CA TRP A 77 -20.51 -18.77 19.99
C TRP A 77 -21.15 -19.44 21.20
N PRO A 78 -20.98 -18.87 22.41
CA PRO A 78 -21.69 -19.31 23.60
C PRO A 78 -23.15 -18.85 23.56
N ASN A 79 -24.06 -19.68 24.04
CA ASN A 79 -25.50 -19.39 24.17
C ASN A 79 -25.85 -19.01 25.62
N GLU A 80 -27.02 -18.38 25.81
CA GLU A 80 -27.50 -17.99 27.16
C GLU A 80 -27.77 -19.18 28.08
N ASP A 81 -28.07 -20.35 27.51
CA ASP A 81 -28.30 -21.59 28.25
C ASP A 81 -26.99 -22.33 28.63
N GLY A 82 -25.84 -21.70 28.40
CA GLY A 82 -24.52 -22.28 28.69
C GLY A 82 -24.03 -23.29 27.65
N THR A 83 -24.83 -23.58 26.61
CA THR A 83 -24.37 -24.40 25.48
C THR A 83 -23.51 -23.58 24.51
N VAL A 84 -22.80 -24.27 23.61
CA VAL A 84 -22.04 -23.62 22.54
C VAL A 84 -22.64 -24.03 21.20
N THR A 85 -22.90 -23.06 20.33
CA THR A 85 -23.28 -23.34 18.95
C THR A 85 -22.03 -23.40 18.08
N LEU A 86 -21.96 -24.42 17.23
CA LEU A 86 -20.97 -24.56 16.17
C LEU A 86 -21.68 -24.49 14.82
N SER A 87 -21.24 -23.57 13.97
CA SER A 87 -21.74 -23.34 12.62
C SER A 87 -20.62 -23.53 11.62
N GLN A 88 -20.85 -24.39 10.62
CA GLN A 88 -19.93 -24.58 9.51
C GLN A 88 -20.48 -23.89 8.27
N ARG A 89 -19.66 -23.03 7.68
CA ARG A 89 -20.08 -22.15 6.60
C ARG A 89 -19.07 -22.10 5.47
N MET A 90 -19.52 -21.67 4.30
CA MET A 90 -18.66 -21.39 3.15
C MET A 90 -18.75 -19.91 2.79
N GLY A 91 -17.60 -19.27 2.70
CA GLY A 91 -17.53 -17.87 2.29
C GLY A 91 -17.75 -17.71 0.79
N VAL A 92 -18.63 -16.78 0.41
CA VAL A 92 -18.90 -16.42 -1.00
C VAL A 92 -18.17 -15.15 -1.45
N GLY A 93 -17.43 -14.50 -0.53
CA GLY A 93 -16.81 -13.19 -0.72
C GLY A 93 -16.68 -12.45 0.62
N HIS A 94 -16.85 -11.12 0.59
CA HIS A 94 -16.98 -10.26 1.78
C HIS A 94 -18.43 -10.07 2.23
N SER A 95 -19.26 -11.06 1.94
CA SER A 95 -20.61 -11.16 2.45
C SER A 95 -20.63 -12.25 3.51
N GLU A 96 -21.69 -12.25 4.32
CA GLU A 96 -21.89 -13.27 5.33
C GLU A 96 -21.70 -14.68 4.74
N PRO A 97 -20.82 -15.52 5.33
CA PRO A 97 -20.68 -16.91 4.91
C PRO A 97 -22.00 -17.67 5.08
N LEU A 98 -22.31 -18.53 4.12
CA LEU A 98 -23.57 -19.30 4.13
C LEU A 98 -23.39 -20.64 4.84
N PRO A 99 -24.36 -21.08 5.67
CA PRO A 99 -24.34 -22.41 6.28
C PRO A 99 -24.21 -23.53 5.24
N VAL A 100 -23.44 -24.56 5.56
CA VAL A 100 -23.25 -25.73 4.68
C VAL A 100 -23.55 -27.02 5.43
N GLU A 101 -24.33 -27.88 4.77
CA GLU A 101 -24.72 -29.20 5.28
C GLU A 101 -23.58 -30.23 5.15
N TYR A 102 -22.78 -30.14 4.08
CA TYR A 102 -21.68 -31.06 3.78
C TYR A 102 -20.33 -30.30 3.70
N PRO A 103 -19.76 -29.91 4.84
CA PRO A 103 -18.52 -29.14 4.87
C PRO A 103 -17.33 -29.98 4.41
N PRO A 104 -16.33 -29.38 3.72
CA PRO A 104 -15.11 -30.08 3.30
C PRO A 104 -14.36 -30.73 4.46
N ARG A 105 -14.42 -30.13 5.65
CA ARG A 105 -13.79 -30.63 6.87
C ARG A 105 -14.85 -30.63 7.97
N ARG A 106 -15.27 -31.79 8.45
CA ARG A 106 -16.32 -31.85 9.47
C ARG A 106 -15.76 -31.47 10.84
N ALA A 107 -16.15 -30.30 11.34
CA ALA A 107 -15.85 -29.88 12.71
C ALA A 107 -16.83 -30.44 13.74
N VAL A 108 -16.31 -30.80 14.92
CA VAL A 108 -17.07 -31.27 16.09
C VAL A 108 -16.67 -30.43 17.29
N ILE A 109 -17.64 -30.06 18.13
CA ILE A 109 -17.35 -29.29 19.36
C ILE A 109 -16.42 -30.11 20.26
N ALA A 110 -15.36 -29.45 20.73
CA ALA A 110 -14.39 -30.02 21.65
C ALA A 110 -14.47 -29.30 23.00
N ARG A 111 -14.01 -29.97 24.06
CA ARG A 111 -13.84 -29.33 25.36
C ARG A 111 -12.46 -28.66 25.36
N PRO A 112 -12.36 -27.36 25.70
CA PRO A 112 -11.06 -26.72 25.84
C PRO A 112 -10.26 -27.42 26.93
N ARG A 113 -8.97 -27.67 26.67
CA ARG A 113 -8.03 -28.26 27.60
C ARG A 113 -7.64 -27.19 28.61
N ILE A 114 -8.28 -27.23 29.77
CA ILE A 114 -7.97 -26.32 30.89
C ILE A 114 -6.66 -26.80 31.53
N SER A 115 -5.52 -26.39 30.97
CA SER A 115 -4.26 -26.41 31.71
C SER A 115 -4.29 -25.26 32.72
N THR A 116 -4.64 -25.60 33.95
CA THR A 116 -4.67 -24.73 35.12
C THR A 116 -3.34 -23.99 35.26
N LEU A 117 -3.37 -22.67 35.02
CA LEU A 117 -2.43 -21.58 35.42
C LEU A 117 -2.23 -20.50 34.34
N TRP A 118 -2.66 -20.74 33.09
CA TRP A 118 -2.40 -19.82 31.95
C TRP A 118 -3.59 -19.00 31.47
N HIS A 119 -4.80 -19.36 31.86
CA HIS A 119 -6.03 -18.68 31.45
C HIS A 119 -6.94 -18.50 32.66
N PRO A 120 -6.93 -17.35 33.36
CA PRO A 120 -7.89 -17.10 34.44
C PRO A 120 -9.35 -17.09 33.93
N ASN A 121 -9.57 -17.05 32.62
CA ASN A 121 -10.89 -16.90 31.98
C ASN A 121 -11.21 -18.03 30.99
N ALA A 122 -11.32 -19.27 31.47
CA ALA A 122 -11.81 -20.41 30.66
C ALA A 122 -13.16 -20.14 29.94
N ILE A 123 -13.92 -19.14 30.44
CA ILE A 123 -15.21 -18.68 29.91
C ILE A 123 -15.12 -18.15 28.47
N LYS A 124 -13.95 -17.68 28.02
CA LYS A 124 -13.77 -17.07 26.68
C LYS A 124 -13.12 -17.99 25.64
N THR A 125 -12.95 -19.27 25.98
CA THR A 125 -12.27 -20.24 25.11
C THR A 125 -13.31 -21.15 24.47
N LEU A 126 -13.33 -21.19 23.14
CA LEU A 126 -14.18 -22.09 22.35
C LEU A 126 -13.28 -23.06 21.59
N ALA A 127 -13.63 -24.34 21.59
CA ALA A 127 -12.81 -25.37 20.99
C ALA A 127 -13.61 -26.28 20.05
N PHE A 128 -12.97 -26.68 18.96
CA PHE A 128 -13.50 -27.70 18.05
C PHE A 128 -12.38 -28.59 17.52
N SER A 129 -12.73 -29.79 17.08
CA SER A 129 -11.82 -30.72 16.46
C SER A 129 -12.25 -31.04 15.03
N ILE A 130 -11.28 -31.18 14.14
CA ILE A 130 -11.48 -31.66 12.76
C ILE A 130 -10.54 -32.84 12.48
N PRO A 131 -10.93 -33.76 11.57
CA PRO A 131 -10.01 -34.75 11.04
C PRO A 131 -8.81 -34.08 10.40
N VAL A 132 -7.63 -34.63 10.63
CA VAL A 132 -6.42 -34.09 10.05
C VAL A 132 -6.44 -34.33 8.53
N ASN A 133 -6.00 -33.33 7.77
CA ASN A 133 -5.68 -33.55 6.38
C ASN A 133 -4.33 -34.27 6.29
N GLU A 134 -4.36 -35.60 6.09
CA GLU A 134 -3.17 -36.45 5.99
C GLU A 134 -2.16 -35.92 4.95
N THR A 135 -2.66 -35.34 3.86
CA THR A 135 -1.84 -34.71 2.82
C THR A 135 -1.03 -33.52 3.33
N ILE A 136 -1.55 -32.76 4.29
CA ILE A 136 -0.84 -31.61 4.88
C ILE A 136 0.19 -32.12 5.89
N LEU A 137 -0.15 -33.09 6.73
CA LEU A 137 0.79 -33.69 7.69
C LEU A 137 1.95 -34.43 7.02
N SER A 138 1.76 -34.95 5.81
CA SER A 138 2.83 -35.64 5.07
C SER A 138 3.89 -34.68 4.52
N TRP A 139 3.69 -33.35 4.63
CA TRP A 139 4.67 -32.36 4.18
C TRP A 139 5.81 -32.22 5.18
N ARG A 140 7.00 -31.88 4.68
CA ARG A 140 8.17 -31.65 5.54
C ARG A 140 7.91 -30.57 6.60
N ASN A 141 7.07 -29.57 6.27
CA ASN A 141 6.59 -28.51 7.16
C ASN A 141 5.06 -28.42 7.02
N PRO A 142 4.26 -29.08 7.86
CA PRO A 142 2.81 -29.15 7.75
C PRO A 142 2.15 -27.86 8.28
N THR A 143 2.41 -26.75 7.59
CA THR A 143 1.88 -25.44 7.96
C THR A 143 0.49 -25.21 7.38
N GLU A 144 -0.42 -24.78 8.24
CA GLU A 144 -1.77 -24.39 7.85
C GLU A 144 -1.92 -22.87 7.81
N ARG A 145 -2.60 -22.38 6.76
CA ARG A 145 -2.92 -20.97 6.59
C ARG A 145 -4.37 -20.75 6.97
N LEU A 146 -4.60 -19.84 7.90
CA LEU A 146 -5.91 -19.58 8.47
C LEU A 146 -6.23 -18.08 8.40
N ILE A 147 -7.51 -17.80 8.24
CA ILE A 147 -8.09 -16.49 8.57
C ILE A 147 -8.85 -16.64 9.88
N TRP A 148 -8.92 -15.57 10.65
CA TRP A 148 -9.71 -15.53 11.88
C TRP A 148 -10.60 -14.30 11.91
N ALA A 149 -11.71 -14.40 12.63
CA ALA A 149 -12.59 -13.28 12.89
C ALA A 149 -13.24 -13.36 14.27
N TYR A 150 -13.54 -12.20 14.83
CA TYR A 150 -14.15 -12.01 16.14
C TYR A 150 -15.24 -10.94 16.07
N SER A 151 -16.37 -11.17 16.71
CA SER A 151 -17.43 -10.17 16.88
C SER A 151 -17.85 -10.01 18.34
N LYS A 152 -18.35 -8.81 18.64
CA LYS A 152 -18.95 -8.44 19.92
C LYS A 152 -20.43 -8.77 20.01
N THR A 153 -21.06 -9.04 18.86
CA THR A 153 -22.49 -9.34 18.79
C THR A 153 -22.70 -10.84 18.70
N ARG A 154 -23.42 -11.40 19.67
CA ARG A 154 -23.78 -12.83 19.68
C ARG A 154 -24.96 -13.07 18.72
N PRO A 155 -24.89 -14.10 17.85
CA PRO A 155 -26.02 -14.53 17.02
C PRO A 155 -27.10 -15.26 17.83
N ASP A 156 -28.24 -15.53 17.19
CA ASP A 156 -29.24 -16.43 17.77
C ASP A 156 -28.72 -17.88 17.84
N LYS A 157 -29.29 -18.67 18.77
CA LYS A 157 -28.85 -20.04 19.07
C LYS A 157 -28.74 -20.98 17.86
N PRO A 158 -29.64 -20.99 16.85
CA PRO A 158 -29.51 -21.89 15.72
C PRO A 158 -28.20 -21.71 14.94
N HIS A 159 -27.59 -22.80 14.47
CA HIS A 159 -26.30 -22.72 13.75
C HIS A 159 -26.40 -21.96 12.41
N TYR A 160 -27.59 -21.79 11.87
CA TYR A 160 -27.86 -21.07 10.62
C TYR A 160 -28.26 -19.60 10.83
N SER A 161 -28.26 -19.08 12.05
CA SER A 161 -28.65 -17.70 12.37
C SER A 161 -27.78 -16.67 11.65
N GLU A 162 -28.33 -15.52 11.28
CA GLU A 162 -27.56 -14.45 10.66
C GLU A 162 -26.43 -13.95 11.58
N LEU A 163 -25.28 -13.65 10.98
CA LEU A 163 -24.11 -13.13 11.68
C LEU A 163 -23.95 -11.65 11.39
N THR A 164 -23.85 -10.86 12.45
CA THR A 164 -23.32 -9.51 12.33
C THR A 164 -21.85 -9.57 11.88
N GLU A 165 -21.45 -8.63 11.03
CA GLU A 165 -20.08 -8.43 10.61
C GLU A 165 -19.09 -8.48 11.79
N HIS A 166 -17.93 -9.07 11.57
CA HIS A 166 -16.90 -9.16 12.59
C HIS A 166 -16.42 -7.79 13.05
N PHE A 167 -16.12 -7.65 14.34
CA PHE A 167 -15.46 -6.46 14.89
C PHE A 167 -13.97 -6.41 14.49
N ARG A 168 -13.29 -7.55 14.49
CA ARG A 168 -11.89 -7.70 14.07
C ARG A 168 -11.71 -9.00 13.28
N ALA A 169 -10.76 -8.98 12.36
CA ALA A 169 -10.36 -10.15 11.59
C ALA A 169 -8.88 -10.04 11.21
N GLY A 170 -8.27 -11.17 10.84
CA GLY A 170 -6.88 -11.22 10.44
C GLY A 170 -6.47 -12.57 9.89
N PHE A 171 -5.16 -12.77 9.81
CA PHE A 171 -4.52 -13.97 9.28
C PHE A 171 -3.62 -14.58 10.34
N LEU A 172 -3.49 -15.90 10.34
CA LEU A 172 -2.50 -16.61 11.14
C LEU A 172 -2.00 -17.84 10.40
N ARG A 173 -0.85 -18.37 10.85
CA ARG A 173 -0.24 -19.59 10.33
C ARG A 173 0.11 -20.47 11.51
N LEU A 174 -0.22 -21.76 11.43
CA LEU A 174 0.08 -22.73 12.48
C LEU A 174 0.89 -23.88 11.89
N ASP A 175 1.99 -24.24 12.54
CA ASP A 175 2.78 -25.42 12.17
C ASP A 175 2.30 -26.67 12.93
N LEU A 176 1.54 -27.53 12.26
CA LEU A 176 0.99 -28.75 12.87
C LEU A 176 2.07 -29.81 13.17
N GLY A 177 3.31 -29.60 12.72
CA GLY A 177 4.46 -30.48 12.96
C GLY A 177 5.35 -29.97 14.10
N GLY A 178 5.02 -28.80 14.64
CA GLY A 178 5.71 -28.20 15.76
C GLY A 178 5.61 -29.04 17.02
N THR A 179 6.58 -28.88 17.91
CA THR A 179 6.47 -29.33 19.30
C THR A 179 5.99 -28.14 20.12
N MET A 180 4.79 -28.22 20.70
CA MET A 180 4.34 -27.19 21.63
C MET A 180 5.15 -27.31 22.92
N PRO A 181 5.86 -26.25 23.34
CA PRO A 181 6.41 -26.23 24.68
C PRO A 181 5.24 -26.15 25.68
N ASP A 182 5.35 -26.85 26.81
CA ASP A 182 4.41 -26.70 27.94
C ASP A 182 4.40 -25.26 28.52
N PHE A 183 5.24 -24.38 27.99
CA PHE A 183 5.44 -22.99 28.35
C PHE A 183 5.66 -22.15 27.08
N VAL A 184 4.68 -21.35 26.66
CA VAL A 184 4.93 -20.24 25.72
C VAL A 184 5.40 -19.05 26.56
N PRO A 185 6.62 -18.51 26.39
CA PRO A 185 7.01 -17.32 27.14
C PRO A 185 6.04 -16.18 26.80
N THR A 186 5.32 -15.72 27.82
CA THR A 186 4.58 -14.46 27.82
C THR A 186 5.48 -13.40 27.22
N VAL A 187 5.10 -12.87 26.06
CA VAL A 187 5.71 -11.62 25.59
C VAL A 187 5.37 -10.59 26.65
N GLU A 188 6.41 -10.17 27.38
CA GLU A 188 6.33 -9.18 28.43
C GLU A 188 5.63 -7.93 27.86
N PRO A 189 4.51 -7.46 28.45
CA PRO A 189 3.87 -6.24 28.01
C PRO A 189 4.88 -5.11 28.09
N ALA A 190 5.09 -4.41 26.97
CA ALA A 190 5.88 -3.18 26.98
C ALA A 190 5.35 -2.24 28.08
N PRO A 191 6.22 -1.57 28.85
CA PRO A 191 5.80 -0.76 29.97
C PRO A 191 4.82 0.34 29.53
N PRO A 192 3.80 0.68 30.36
CA PRO A 192 2.80 1.65 29.98
C PRO A 192 3.45 3.02 29.80
N ARG A 193 3.23 3.64 28.65
CA ARG A 193 3.52 5.06 28.46
C ARG A 193 2.41 5.85 29.12
N GLU A 194 2.77 6.64 30.14
CA GLU A 194 1.88 7.58 30.80
C GLU A 194 1.25 8.53 29.77
N GLU A 195 -0.06 8.43 29.58
CA GLU A 195 -0.85 9.51 28.99
C GLU A 195 -1.69 10.15 30.09
N ALA A 196 -1.50 11.45 30.23
CA ALA A 196 -2.09 12.29 31.24
C ALA A 196 -3.62 12.25 31.17
N SER A 197 -4.21 12.00 32.35
CA SER A 197 -5.61 12.16 32.66
C SER A 197 -6.09 13.60 32.48
N GLN A 198 -7.17 13.79 31.70
CA GLN A 198 -8.19 14.78 32.00
C GLN A 198 -9.57 14.15 31.79
N GLY A 199 -10.41 14.23 32.83
CA GLY A 199 -11.69 13.53 32.93
C GLY A 199 -12.93 14.42 32.78
N PHE A 200 -14.08 13.70 32.73
CA PHE A 200 -15.48 14.12 32.95
C PHE A 200 -16.09 15.06 31.87
N ASP A 201 -17.29 14.88 31.30
CA ASP A 201 -18.55 14.31 31.79
C ASP A 201 -19.52 13.88 30.65
N ASP A 202 -20.28 12.82 30.94
CA ASP A 202 -21.68 12.46 30.61
C ASP A 202 -22.45 12.78 29.29
N VAL A 203 -23.14 11.72 28.83
CA VAL A 203 -24.40 11.64 28.05
C VAL A 203 -24.39 12.12 26.58
N VAL A 204 -24.44 11.15 25.65
CA VAL A 204 -25.49 10.92 24.62
C VAL A 204 -25.00 9.82 23.66
N THR A 205 -25.86 8.82 23.46
CA THR A 205 -25.87 7.78 22.43
C THR A 205 -25.21 8.19 21.11
N SER A 206 -24.05 7.60 20.81
CA SER A 206 -23.67 7.29 19.43
C SER A 206 -22.75 6.08 19.42
N GLN A 207 -23.18 5.04 18.69
CA GLN A 207 -22.33 3.92 18.25
C GLN A 207 -21.00 4.47 17.72
N PRO A 208 -19.85 3.80 17.89
CA PRO A 208 -18.64 4.18 17.16
C PRO A 208 -18.73 3.62 15.72
N PRO A 209 -18.98 4.42 14.66
CA PRO A 209 -18.59 4.03 13.32
C PRO A 209 -17.07 4.25 13.23
N SER A 210 -16.28 3.39 12.59
CA SER A 210 -15.18 3.89 11.72
C SER A 210 -14.08 2.91 11.30
N MET A 211 -13.80 1.80 11.99
CA MET A 211 -12.52 1.11 11.69
C MET A 211 -12.50 0.45 10.30
N HIS A 212 -13.54 -0.32 9.93
CA HIS A 212 -13.62 -0.96 8.61
C HIS A 212 -13.80 0.06 7.47
N LYS A 213 -14.59 1.12 7.71
CA LYS A 213 -14.77 2.25 6.78
C LYS A 213 -13.48 3.04 6.53
N ARG A 214 -12.59 3.15 7.52
CA ARG A 214 -11.35 3.93 7.38
C ARG A 214 -10.35 3.22 6.46
N HIS A 215 -10.12 1.93 6.69
CA HIS A 215 -9.22 1.15 5.86
C HIS A 215 -9.70 1.07 4.40
N GLU A 216 -10.99 0.79 4.20
CA GLU A 216 -11.60 0.78 2.87
C GLU A 216 -11.38 2.12 2.15
N ARG A 217 -11.62 3.25 2.84
CA ARG A 217 -11.35 4.59 2.30
C ARG A 217 -9.87 4.81 1.95
N ILE A 218 -8.94 4.32 2.78
CA ILE A 218 -7.50 4.46 2.53
C ILE A 218 -7.08 3.65 1.29
N ILE A 219 -7.54 2.41 1.14
CA ILE A 219 -7.20 1.59 -0.05
C ILE A 219 -7.83 2.19 -1.31
N ILE A 220 -9.09 2.67 -1.24
CA ILE A 220 -9.72 3.39 -2.37
C ILE A 220 -8.89 4.62 -2.74
N ALA A 221 -8.49 5.43 -1.75
CA ALA A 221 -7.68 6.63 -1.98
C ALA A 221 -6.30 6.29 -2.57
N HIS A 222 -5.63 5.25 -2.07
CA HIS A 222 -4.40 4.71 -2.66
C HIS A 222 -4.59 4.35 -4.13
N GLY A 223 -5.59 3.52 -4.43
CA GLY A 223 -5.88 3.04 -5.77
C GLY A 223 -6.18 4.18 -6.75
N VAL A 224 -7.00 5.15 -6.36
CA VAL A 224 -7.36 6.31 -7.20
C VAL A 224 -6.16 7.21 -7.46
N LEU A 225 -5.45 7.64 -6.41
CA LEU A 225 -4.32 8.56 -6.55
C LEU A 225 -3.15 7.92 -7.31
N ALA A 226 -2.81 6.67 -6.98
CA ALA A 226 -1.75 5.94 -7.67
C ALA A 226 -2.09 5.71 -9.14
N SER A 227 -3.29 5.21 -9.44
CA SER A 227 -3.71 4.96 -10.83
C SER A 227 -3.78 6.24 -11.65
N PHE A 228 -4.34 7.31 -11.10
CA PHE A 228 -4.41 8.60 -11.80
C PHE A 228 -3.01 9.17 -12.08
N GLY A 229 -2.12 9.14 -11.09
CA GLY A 229 -0.74 9.59 -11.26
C GLY A 229 0.02 8.79 -12.32
N PHE A 230 -0.03 7.46 -12.24
CA PHE A 230 0.73 6.55 -13.09
C PHE A 230 0.17 6.39 -14.51
N LEU A 231 -1.16 6.33 -14.67
CA LEU A 231 -1.79 6.06 -15.96
C LEU A 231 -2.24 7.31 -16.73
N VAL A 232 -2.40 8.45 -16.04
CA VAL A 232 -2.87 9.69 -16.69
C VAL A 232 -1.77 10.74 -16.71
N LEU A 233 -1.26 11.13 -15.54
CA LEU A 233 -0.37 12.30 -15.46
C LEU A 233 1.02 12.04 -16.08
N LEU A 234 1.68 10.91 -15.77
CA LEU A 234 2.99 10.60 -16.36
C LEU A 234 2.91 10.40 -17.88
N PRO A 235 1.95 9.63 -18.44
CA PRO A 235 1.81 9.51 -19.88
C PRO A 235 1.46 10.83 -20.56
N ALA A 236 0.58 11.64 -19.97
CA ALA A 236 0.25 12.97 -20.49
C ALA A 236 1.49 13.87 -20.55
N GLY A 237 2.30 13.91 -19.48
CA GLY A 237 3.56 14.65 -19.47
C GLY A 237 4.54 14.18 -20.55
N SER A 238 4.63 12.87 -20.78
CA SER A 238 5.46 12.27 -21.84
C SER A 238 4.97 12.64 -23.25
N LEU A 239 3.67 12.55 -23.51
CA LEU A 239 3.05 12.92 -24.79
C LEU A 239 3.21 14.41 -25.07
N ILE A 240 3.01 15.29 -24.08
CA ILE A 240 3.22 16.73 -24.23
C ILE A 240 4.67 17.03 -24.61
N ALA A 241 5.65 16.35 -24.01
CA ALA A 241 7.03 16.51 -24.45
C ALA A 241 7.26 15.99 -25.87
N ARG A 242 6.62 14.87 -26.25
CA ARG A 242 6.81 14.26 -27.57
C ARG A 242 6.27 15.15 -28.68
N TRP A 243 5.03 15.61 -28.55
CA TRP A 243 4.34 16.44 -29.53
C TRP A 243 4.78 17.91 -29.44
N GLY A 244 4.87 18.44 -28.22
CA GLY A 244 5.18 19.85 -27.95
C GLY A 244 6.53 20.30 -28.48
N ARG A 245 7.54 19.42 -28.55
CA ARG A 245 8.87 19.72 -29.14
C ARG A 245 8.80 20.27 -30.57
N THR A 246 7.72 19.99 -31.30
CA THR A 246 7.54 20.50 -32.67
C THR A 246 6.49 21.61 -32.80
N LEU A 247 5.66 21.80 -31.78
CA LEU A 247 4.45 22.64 -31.83
C LEU A 247 4.53 23.91 -30.98
N THR A 248 5.26 23.88 -29.86
CA THR A 248 5.27 25.02 -28.91
C THR A 248 6.62 25.16 -28.22
N PRO A 249 7.14 26.39 -28.01
CA PRO A 249 8.41 26.58 -27.30
C PRO A 249 8.25 26.33 -25.78
N LYS A 250 7.01 26.34 -25.28
CA LYS A 250 6.71 26.15 -23.85
C LYS A 250 6.67 24.67 -23.44
N TRP A 251 6.92 23.74 -24.36
CA TRP A 251 6.79 22.29 -24.12
C TRP A 251 7.58 21.81 -22.90
N PHE A 252 8.79 22.33 -22.71
CA PHE A 252 9.68 21.90 -21.62
C PHE A 252 9.10 22.28 -20.27
N LYS A 253 8.65 23.53 -20.12
CA LYS A 253 8.03 24.02 -18.88
C LYS A 253 6.76 23.24 -18.55
N ILE A 254 5.91 22.97 -19.56
CA ILE A 254 4.68 22.20 -19.35
C ILE A 254 4.99 20.75 -18.94
N HIS A 255 5.91 20.08 -19.64
CA HIS A 255 6.35 18.72 -19.30
C HIS A 255 6.91 18.64 -17.88
N GLN A 256 7.76 19.61 -17.50
CA GLN A 256 8.35 19.68 -16.18
C GLN A 256 7.28 19.91 -15.11
N THR A 257 6.38 20.88 -15.31
CA THR A 257 5.31 21.19 -14.34
C THR A 257 4.40 19.99 -14.12
N ILE A 258 3.95 19.32 -15.19
CA ILE A 258 3.05 18.16 -15.06
C ILE A 258 3.72 17.03 -14.28
N ASN A 259 4.98 16.68 -14.62
CA ASN A 259 5.63 15.54 -13.97
C ASN A 259 6.13 15.86 -12.55
N MET A 260 6.69 17.05 -12.33
CA MET A 260 7.36 17.38 -11.06
C MET A 260 6.44 18.08 -10.06
N SER A 261 5.59 18.99 -10.52
CA SER A 261 4.74 19.80 -9.63
C SER A 261 3.38 19.16 -9.37
N ILE A 262 2.91 18.27 -10.26
CA ILE A 262 1.57 17.68 -10.18
C ILE A 262 1.64 16.16 -9.96
N ALA A 263 2.28 15.42 -10.88
CA ALA A 263 2.29 13.96 -10.83
C ALA A 263 3.06 13.43 -9.60
N LEU A 264 4.27 13.94 -9.35
CA LEU A 264 5.11 13.47 -8.26
C LEU A 264 4.44 13.59 -6.88
N PRO A 265 3.85 14.74 -6.47
CA PRO A 265 3.13 14.82 -5.20
C PRO A 265 1.95 13.84 -5.11
N ILE A 266 1.12 13.75 -6.16
CA ILE A 266 -0.05 12.86 -6.18
C ILE A 266 0.36 11.40 -6.04
N ILE A 267 1.36 10.97 -6.82
CA ILE A 267 1.90 9.60 -6.75
C ILE A 267 2.51 9.33 -5.37
N THR A 268 3.20 10.30 -4.78
CA THR A 268 3.81 10.14 -3.46
C THR A 268 2.75 9.92 -2.39
N VAL A 269 1.68 10.73 -2.38
CA VAL A 269 0.56 10.55 -1.44
C VAL A 269 -0.12 9.21 -1.68
N GLY A 270 -0.45 8.88 -2.93
CA GLY A 270 -1.02 7.59 -3.28
C GLY A 270 -0.16 6.44 -2.78
N TRP A 271 1.15 6.50 -3.01
CA TRP A 271 2.09 5.49 -2.54
C TRP A 271 2.12 5.35 -1.02
N ILE A 272 2.21 6.45 -0.27
CA ILE A 272 2.25 6.44 1.22
C ILE A 272 1.00 5.79 1.82
N LEU A 273 -0.17 6.00 1.20
CA LEU A 273 -1.42 5.39 1.66
C LEU A 273 -1.39 3.85 1.60
N GLY A 274 -0.58 3.26 0.71
CA GLY A 274 -0.43 1.80 0.61
C GLY A 274 0.15 1.18 1.89
N PRO A 275 1.38 1.54 2.32
CA PRO A 275 1.95 1.09 3.58
C PRO A 275 1.10 1.43 4.80
N ILE A 276 0.44 2.61 4.82
CA ILE A 276 -0.50 2.95 5.90
C ILE A 276 -1.65 1.95 5.96
N ALA A 277 -2.25 1.58 4.82
CA ALA A 277 -3.32 0.59 4.78
C ALA A 277 -2.87 -0.78 5.33
N VAL A 278 -1.62 -1.18 5.06
CA VAL A 278 -1.06 -2.44 5.56
C VAL A 278 -0.79 -2.37 7.06
N LEU A 279 -0.20 -1.27 7.54
CA LEU A 279 0.06 -1.03 8.97
C LEU A 279 -1.23 -1.00 9.80
N ASP A 280 -2.29 -0.39 9.29
CA ASP A 280 -3.59 -0.28 9.96
C ASP A 280 -4.26 -1.65 10.18
N HIS A 281 -3.85 -2.69 9.45
CA HIS A 281 -4.48 -4.02 9.47
C HIS A 281 -3.60 -5.16 10.01
N GLN A 282 -2.40 -4.86 10.56
CA GLN A 282 -1.44 -5.88 11.03
C GLN A 282 -1.19 -7.00 10.00
N ALA A 283 -1.37 -6.71 8.72
CA ALA A 283 -1.12 -7.68 7.66
C ALA A 283 0.39 -7.89 7.51
N THR A 284 0.81 -9.13 7.22
CA THR A 284 2.24 -9.44 7.04
C THR A 284 2.85 -8.54 5.98
N HIS A 285 3.87 -7.78 6.36
CA HIS A 285 4.54 -6.84 5.49
C HIS A 285 5.45 -7.54 4.45
N PHE A 286 5.61 -6.90 3.29
CA PHE A 286 6.71 -7.06 2.32
C PHE A 286 6.93 -8.43 1.66
N PHE A 287 5.86 -9.10 1.21
CA PHE A 287 6.02 -10.29 0.34
C PHE A 287 5.20 -10.26 -0.95
N ASP A 288 4.55 -9.16 -1.31
CA ASP A 288 3.88 -9.06 -2.61
C ASP A 288 4.76 -8.40 -3.68
N ALA A 289 4.75 -8.97 -4.88
CA ALA A 289 5.47 -8.45 -6.05
C ALA A 289 5.02 -7.04 -6.43
N HIS A 290 3.78 -6.65 -6.11
CA HIS A 290 3.31 -5.27 -6.26
C HIS A 290 3.95 -4.29 -5.27
N GLN A 291 4.33 -4.75 -4.07
CA GLN A 291 5.00 -3.92 -3.07
C GLN A 291 6.48 -3.71 -3.42
N ALA A 292 7.16 -4.71 -4.00
CA ALA A 292 8.59 -4.66 -4.32
C ALA A 292 8.93 -3.86 -5.61
N ARG A 293 8.02 -3.78 -6.58
CA ARG A 293 8.28 -3.19 -7.91
C ARG A 293 8.19 -1.67 -7.98
N ILE A 294 7.99 -0.96 -6.86
CA ILE A 294 7.87 0.52 -6.83
C ILE A 294 9.22 1.24 -6.71
N LEU A 295 10.21 0.63 -6.06
CA LEU A 295 11.51 1.27 -5.83
C LEU A 295 12.20 1.77 -7.13
N PRO A 296 12.14 1.03 -8.27
CA PRO A 296 12.70 1.51 -9.55
C PRO A 296 12.01 2.76 -10.11
N SER A 297 10.71 2.95 -9.85
CA SER A 297 9.94 4.10 -10.33
C SER A 297 10.36 5.40 -9.65
N PHE A 298 10.62 5.36 -8.34
CA PHE A 298 11.13 6.53 -7.61
C PHE A 298 12.55 6.91 -8.04
N CYS A 299 13.44 5.94 -8.25
CA CYS A 299 14.78 6.19 -8.79
C CYS A 299 14.75 6.88 -10.17
N SER A 300 13.79 6.50 -11.01
CA SER A 300 13.65 7.07 -12.34
C SER A 300 13.14 8.53 -12.32
N VAL A 301 12.24 8.86 -11.40
CA VAL A 301 11.72 10.23 -11.24
C VAL A 301 12.77 11.16 -10.61
N THR A 302 13.52 10.70 -9.61
CA THR A 302 14.59 11.49 -8.99
C THR A 302 15.74 11.75 -9.97
N LEU A 303 16.11 10.75 -10.77
CA LEU A 303 17.08 10.92 -11.86
C LEU A 303 16.57 11.87 -12.94
N GLY A 304 15.27 11.81 -13.28
CA GLY A 304 14.64 12.78 -14.17
C GLY A 304 14.75 14.22 -13.65
N ARG A 305 14.49 14.43 -12.34
CA ARG A 305 14.62 15.74 -11.70
C ARG A 305 16.05 16.27 -11.77
N TYR A 306 17.03 15.42 -11.52
CA TYR A 306 18.45 15.76 -11.60
C TYR A 306 18.89 16.16 -13.02
N ILE A 307 18.44 15.43 -14.04
CA ILE A 307 18.77 15.72 -15.44
C ILE A 307 18.13 17.05 -15.87
N HIS A 308 16.86 17.28 -15.49
CA HIS A 308 16.16 18.53 -15.80
C HIS A 308 16.76 19.74 -15.09
N SER A 309 17.19 19.61 -13.83
CA SER A 309 17.87 20.71 -13.12
C SER A 309 19.20 21.06 -13.78
N ARG A 310 19.98 20.07 -14.23
CA ARG A 310 21.23 20.32 -14.97
C ARG A 310 20.99 20.94 -16.34
N ARG A 311 19.90 20.58 -17.04
CA ARG A 311 19.51 21.21 -18.31
C ARG A 311 19.10 22.67 -18.13
N ALA A 312 18.37 23.00 -17.06
CA ALA A 312 17.96 24.37 -16.76
C ALA A 312 19.16 25.30 -16.48
N SER A 313 20.27 24.74 -16.00
CA SER A 313 21.52 25.46 -15.73
C SER A 313 22.60 25.28 -16.82
N ALA A 314 22.25 24.71 -17.98
CA ALA A 314 23.23 24.42 -19.02
C ALA A 314 23.68 25.69 -19.77
N PRO A 315 24.98 25.82 -20.11
CA PRO A 315 25.50 26.96 -20.87
C PRO A 315 24.95 27.00 -22.31
N PRO A 316 24.96 28.16 -22.98
CA PRO A 316 24.39 28.34 -24.33
C PRO A 316 24.98 27.40 -25.39
N ASN A 317 26.22 26.97 -25.21
CA ASN A 317 26.96 26.12 -26.15
C ASN A 317 26.82 24.61 -25.86
N ALA A 318 25.93 24.22 -24.95
CA ALA A 318 25.74 22.81 -24.62
C ALA A 318 25.22 22.04 -25.85
N PRO A 319 25.67 20.78 -26.05
CA PRO A 319 25.21 19.96 -27.16
C PRO A 319 23.68 19.79 -27.10
N ASN A 320 23.01 19.80 -28.26
CA ASN A 320 21.56 19.71 -28.36
C ASN A 320 21.01 18.43 -27.69
N HIS A 321 21.73 17.29 -27.87
CA HIS A 321 21.36 15.97 -27.38
C HIS A 321 22.49 15.32 -26.56
N PRO A 322 22.71 15.72 -25.29
CA PRO A 322 23.67 15.04 -24.42
C PRO A 322 23.19 13.60 -24.14
N PRO A 323 24.10 12.63 -23.90
CA PRO A 323 23.73 11.25 -23.60
C PRO A 323 22.73 11.10 -22.44
N SER A 324 22.79 12.01 -21.45
CA SER A 324 21.84 12.08 -20.34
C SER A 324 20.39 12.29 -20.78
N ASN A 325 20.14 13.03 -21.86
CA ASN A 325 18.79 13.20 -22.39
C ASN A 325 18.24 11.90 -22.99
N ILE A 326 19.09 11.15 -23.69
CA ILE A 326 18.71 9.86 -24.28
C ILE A 326 18.37 8.89 -23.16
N LEU A 327 19.23 8.83 -22.13
CA LEU A 327 18.98 8.03 -20.93
C LEU A 327 17.66 8.43 -20.25
N HIS A 328 17.37 9.73 -20.12
CA HIS A 328 16.10 10.21 -19.57
C HIS A 328 14.88 9.73 -20.36
N ILE A 329 14.96 9.74 -21.70
CA ILE A 329 13.86 9.25 -22.56
C ILE A 329 13.65 7.75 -22.34
N VAL A 330 14.72 6.96 -22.38
CA VAL A 330 14.66 5.49 -22.20
C VAL A 330 14.08 5.14 -20.83
N LEU A 331 14.62 5.75 -19.76
CA LEU A 331 14.13 5.51 -18.40
C LEU A 331 12.69 6.00 -18.20
N GLY A 332 12.31 7.12 -18.83
CA GLY A 332 10.93 7.61 -18.81
C GLY A 332 9.94 6.62 -19.43
N ILE A 333 10.29 6.04 -20.59
CA ILE A 333 9.47 5.01 -21.26
C ILE A 333 9.39 3.75 -20.39
N LEU A 334 10.52 3.26 -19.87
CA LEU A 334 10.54 2.11 -18.97
C LEU A 334 9.70 2.33 -17.71
N THR A 335 9.75 3.55 -17.14
CA THR A 335 8.93 3.92 -15.97
C THR A 335 7.45 3.82 -16.29
N ILE A 336 7.01 4.29 -17.45
CA ILE A 336 5.60 4.17 -17.88
C ILE A 336 5.22 2.70 -18.05
N ILE A 337 6.08 1.87 -18.68
CA ILE A 337 5.80 0.43 -18.83
C ILE A 337 5.64 -0.25 -17.46
N ILE A 338 6.56 0.00 -16.53
CA ILE A 338 6.49 -0.54 -15.17
C ILE A 338 5.24 -0.02 -14.46
N ALA A 339 4.88 1.25 -14.64
CA ALA A 339 3.67 1.84 -14.07
C ALA A 339 2.40 1.13 -14.54
N PHE A 340 2.26 0.83 -15.84
CA PHE A 340 1.14 0.05 -16.37
C PHE A 340 1.08 -1.35 -15.76
N ALA A 341 2.22 -2.04 -15.68
CA ALA A 341 2.30 -3.36 -15.05
C ALA A 341 1.94 -3.32 -13.56
N GLN A 342 2.32 -2.24 -12.87
CA GLN A 342 2.04 -2.06 -11.46
C GLN A 342 0.58 -1.75 -11.17
N THR A 343 -0.04 -0.86 -11.95
CA THR A 343 -1.48 -0.65 -11.81
C THR A 343 -2.26 -1.91 -12.16
N ARG A 344 -1.81 -2.72 -13.13
CA ARG A 344 -2.43 -4.02 -13.43
C ARG A 344 -2.36 -4.98 -12.25
N SER A 345 -1.18 -5.11 -11.63
CA SER A 345 -1.00 -5.96 -10.44
C SER A 345 -1.85 -5.48 -9.27
N GLY A 346 -1.86 -4.17 -8.99
CA GLY A 346 -2.64 -3.60 -7.90
C GLY A 346 -4.15 -3.74 -8.09
N MET A 347 -4.65 -3.69 -9.32
CA MET A 347 -6.06 -3.98 -9.61
C MET A 347 -6.41 -5.45 -9.36
N GLU A 348 -5.50 -6.38 -9.65
CA GLU A 348 -5.70 -7.80 -9.37
C GLU A 348 -5.68 -8.05 -7.86
N GLU A 349 -4.77 -7.42 -7.11
CA GLU A 349 -4.78 -7.43 -5.65
C GLU A 349 -6.05 -6.81 -5.09
N TRP A 350 -6.51 -5.68 -5.64
CA TRP A 350 -7.79 -5.09 -5.27
C TRP A 350 -8.93 -6.08 -5.51
N ARG A 351 -8.98 -6.76 -6.66
CA ARG A 351 -10.00 -7.77 -6.98
C ARG A 351 -9.96 -8.93 -6.00
N GLN A 352 -8.77 -9.39 -5.61
CA GLN A 352 -8.59 -10.46 -4.63
C GLN A 352 -8.98 -9.99 -3.21
N ALA A 353 -8.56 -8.79 -2.84
CA ALA A 353 -8.84 -8.14 -1.56
C ALA A 353 -10.29 -7.67 -1.42
N THR A 354 -11.05 -7.51 -2.51
CA THR A 354 -12.49 -7.19 -2.54
C THR A 354 -13.37 -8.39 -2.91
N GLY A 355 -12.82 -9.61 -2.93
CA GLY A 355 -13.61 -10.83 -3.00
C GLY A 355 -14.09 -11.23 -4.40
N GLY A 356 -13.54 -10.64 -5.47
CA GLY A 356 -13.73 -11.07 -6.86
C GLY A 356 -15.18 -11.04 -7.38
N GLY A 357 -16.10 -10.38 -6.69
CA GLY A 357 -17.44 -10.08 -7.19
C GLY A 357 -17.38 -9.00 -8.28
N PRO A 358 -18.37 -8.94 -9.19
CA PRO A 358 -18.45 -7.90 -10.20
C PRO A 358 -18.74 -6.55 -9.55
N SER A 359 -17.71 -5.89 -9.02
CA SER A 359 -17.80 -4.47 -8.73
C SER A 359 -17.75 -3.77 -10.10
N LYS A 360 -18.82 -3.07 -10.46
CA LYS A 360 -18.89 -2.27 -11.71
C LYS A 360 -17.66 -1.38 -11.89
N VAL A 361 -17.03 -1.00 -10.77
CA VAL A 361 -15.79 -0.23 -10.71
C VAL A 361 -14.60 -1.04 -11.26
N ALA A 362 -14.29 -2.22 -10.73
CA ALA A 362 -13.11 -3.00 -11.17
C ALA A 362 -13.19 -3.38 -12.66
N ASP A 363 -14.37 -3.78 -13.14
CA ASP A 363 -14.56 -4.15 -14.54
C ASP A 363 -14.36 -2.94 -15.48
N TRP A 364 -14.89 -1.77 -15.11
CA TRP A 364 -14.68 -0.54 -15.88
C TRP A 364 -13.21 -0.12 -15.91
N PHE A 365 -12.51 -0.23 -14.78
CA PHE A 365 -11.08 0.07 -14.69
C PHE A 365 -10.21 -0.87 -15.55
N HIS A 366 -10.57 -2.15 -15.65
CA HIS A 366 -9.88 -3.08 -16.56
C HIS A 366 -10.10 -2.73 -18.03
N ILE A 367 -11.33 -2.37 -18.42
CA ILE A 367 -11.64 -1.90 -19.78
C ILE A 367 -10.80 -0.65 -20.07
N LEU A 368 -10.81 0.32 -19.16
CA LEU A 368 -10.05 1.56 -19.29
C LEU A 368 -8.55 1.30 -19.43
N TRP A 369 -7.99 0.39 -18.61
CA TRP A 369 -6.58 0.00 -18.69
C TRP A 369 -6.25 -0.65 -20.05
N ASN A 370 -7.10 -1.56 -20.54
CA ASN A 370 -6.93 -2.21 -21.84
C ASN A 370 -6.98 -1.22 -23.00
N VAL A 371 -7.83 -0.19 -22.92
CA VAL A 371 -7.86 0.88 -23.93
C VAL A 371 -6.56 1.70 -23.85
N TRP A 372 -6.15 2.12 -22.65
CA TRP A 372 -4.98 2.97 -22.47
C TRP A 372 -3.65 2.31 -22.85
N VAL A 373 -3.51 0.99 -22.63
CA VAL A 373 -2.28 0.26 -23.00
C VAL A 373 -2.07 0.25 -24.52
N VAL A 374 -3.12 0.48 -25.31
CA VAL A 374 -3.04 0.62 -26.77
C VAL A 374 -2.95 2.09 -27.19
N VAL A 375 -3.79 2.95 -26.61
CA VAL A 375 -3.91 4.36 -27.01
C VAL A 375 -2.63 5.16 -26.69
N ILE A 376 -2.03 5.00 -25.49
CA ILE A 376 -0.81 5.75 -25.14
C ILE A 376 0.35 5.41 -26.08
N PRO A 377 0.72 4.13 -26.30
CA PRO A 377 1.82 3.80 -27.21
C PRO A 377 1.55 4.24 -28.64
N ALA A 378 0.30 4.09 -29.13
CA ALA A 378 -0.07 4.54 -30.47
C ALA A 378 0.08 6.06 -30.61
N ALA A 379 -0.39 6.85 -29.63
CA ALA A 379 -0.24 8.31 -29.64
C ALA A 379 1.23 8.74 -29.53
N TYR A 380 2.05 8.00 -28.77
CA TYR A 380 3.47 8.27 -28.67
C TYR A 380 4.20 7.96 -30.00
N ALA A 381 3.88 6.84 -30.63
CA ALA A 381 4.42 6.44 -31.93
C ALA A 381 4.01 7.41 -33.05
N ALA A 382 2.75 7.85 -33.07
CA ALA A 382 2.28 8.89 -33.98
C ALA A 382 3.08 10.21 -33.80
N GLY A 383 3.33 10.62 -32.55
CA GLY A 383 4.19 11.77 -32.26
C GLY A 383 5.65 11.57 -32.68
N ALA A 384 6.15 10.32 -32.71
CA ALA A 384 7.49 10.01 -33.20
C ALA A 384 7.62 10.19 -34.72
N ALA A 385 6.53 10.15 -35.49
CA ALA A 385 6.55 10.50 -36.92
C ALA A 385 7.00 11.96 -37.14
N LEU A 386 6.80 12.84 -36.15
CA LEU A 386 7.25 14.23 -36.17
C LEU A 386 8.75 14.40 -35.88
N LEU A 387 9.50 13.32 -35.61
CA LEU A 387 10.93 13.38 -35.30
C LEU A 387 11.74 13.98 -36.47
N ARG A 388 11.39 13.65 -37.71
CA ARG A 388 12.05 14.25 -38.90
C ARG A 388 11.90 15.77 -38.91
N ARG A 389 10.70 16.26 -38.61
CA ARG A 389 10.41 17.70 -38.51
C ARG A 389 11.20 18.35 -37.38
N GLN A 390 11.26 17.69 -36.22
CA GLN A 390 12.05 18.20 -35.07
C GLN A 390 13.52 18.35 -35.44
N LEU A 391 14.14 17.31 -36.03
CA LEU A 391 15.55 17.34 -36.40
C LEU A 391 15.84 18.42 -37.46
N TYR A 392 14.90 18.65 -38.38
CA TYR A 392 15.00 19.75 -39.34
C TYR A 392 14.94 21.13 -38.65
N GLN A 393 14.01 21.32 -37.71
CA GLN A 393 13.91 22.56 -36.93
C GLN A 393 15.20 22.83 -36.14
N GLU A 394 15.74 21.82 -35.46
CA GLU A 394 16.97 21.93 -34.68
C GLU A 394 18.19 22.23 -35.55
N ARG A 395 18.31 21.59 -36.73
CA ARG A 395 19.43 21.83 -37.65
C ARG A 395 19.45 23.26 -38.21
N ASN A 396 18.26 23.86 -38.35
CA ASN A 396 18.10 25.21 -38.91
C ASN A 396 17.90 26.30 -37.84
N GLY A 397 18.02 25.96 -36.55
CA GLY A 397 17.82 26.92 -35.44
C GLY A 397 16.39 27.46 -35.34
N LEU A 398 15.39 26.77 -35.91
CA LEU A 398 14.00 27.21 -35.93
C LEU A 398 13.32 26.90 -34.60
N SER A 399 12.63 27.90 -34.03
CA SER A 399 11.82 27.70 -32.82
C SER A 399 10.48 27.03 -33.17
N PRO A 400 10.01 26.06 -32.38
CA PRO A 400 8.70 25.46 -32.60
C PRO A 400 7.62 26.53 -32.47
N GLY A 401 6.83 26.72 -33.53
CA GLY A 401 5.74 27.70 -33.57
C GLY A 401 6.10 29.08 -34.15
N SER A 402 7.34 29.33 -34.59
CA SER A 402 7.61 30.54 -35.39
C SER A 402 6.95 30.40 -36.77
N SER A 403 6.00 31.28 -37.09
CA SER A 403 5.55 31.44 -38.48
C SER A 403 6.76 31.88 -39.29
N ASN A 404 7.05 31.17 -40.38
CA ASN A 404 8.19 31.45 -41.26
C ASN A 404 8.14 32.90 -41.77
N TYR A 405 8.81 33.82 -41.09
CA TYR A 405 9.26 35.06 -41.73
C TYR A 405 10.63 34.75 -42.29
N LEU A 406 10.65 34.18 -43.50
CA LEU A 406 11.82 34.22 -44.35
C LEU A 406 11.99 35.69 -44.72
N ALA A 407 12.85 36.41 -44.00
CA ALA A 407 13.37 37.66 -44.49
C ALA A 407 14.15 37.34 -45.76
N VAL A 408 13.49 37.48 -46.91
CA VAL A 408 14.18 37.54 -48.20
C VAL A 408 15.13 38.72 -48.07
N SER A 409 16.43 38.43 -48.00
CA SER A 409 17.46 39.46 -48.04
C SER A 409 17.19 40.34 -49.26
N PRO A 410 17.14 41.68 -49.13
CA PRO A 410 17.11 42.53 -50.30
C PRO A 410 18.35 42.20 -51.12
N THR A 411 18.16 41.89 -52.39
CA THR A 411 19.22 41.85 -53.38
C THR A 411 20.08 43.11 -53.25
N PRO A 412 21.42 43.02 -53.35
CA PRO A 412 22.25 44.19 -53.40
C PRO A 412 21.97 44.86 -54.74
N ASP A 413 21.07 45.84 -54.74
CA ASP A 413 20.88 46.69 -55.90
C ASP A 413 22.04 47.65 -55.96
N ASN A 414 22.73 47.56 -57.08
CA ASN A 414 23.94 48.28 -57.39
C ASN A 414 23.48 49.64 -57.93
N SER A 415 23.22 50.61 -57.06
CA SER A 415 23.07 52.01 -57.47
C SER A 415 23.83 52.91 -56.52
N SER A 416 24.92 53.42 -57.07
CA SER A 416 25.79 54.47 -56.62
C SER A 416 25.06 55.75 -56.22
N ASP A 417 25.72 56.46 -55.30
CA ASP A 417 25.77 57.90 -55.12
C ASP A 417 24.73 58.60 -54.21
N ASP A 418 25.30 59.02 -53.08
CA ASP A 418 25.29 60.38 -52.50
C ASP A 418 24.39 60.75 -51.31
N ASP A 419 25.09 61.40 -50.38
CA ASP A 419 24.69 62.35 -49.33
C ASP A 419 24.12 61.82 -47.99
N VAL A 420 24.91 61.83 -46.90
CA VAL A 420 25.31 62.96 -46.02
C VAL A 420 24.33 63.13 -44.84
N LEU A 421 24.84 62.80 -43.65
CA LEU A 421 24.69 63.51 -42.36
C LEU A 421 23.27 63.74 -41.77
N ASP A 422 22.91 63.01 -40.70
CA ASP A 422 22.58 63.59 -39.37
C ASP A 422 22.25 62.48 -38.35
N LYS A 423 23.05 62.31 -37.29
CA LYS A 423 22.77 62.74 -35.91
C LYS A 423 21.33 62.52 -35.41
N SER A 424 21.22 61.56 -34.48
CA SER A 424 20.97 61.84 -33.05
C SER A 424 19.97 62.96 -32.71
N LEU A 425 18.87 62.55 -32.06
CA LEU A 425 17.91 63.29 -31.20
C LEU A 425 16.59 63.69 -31.86
N SER A 426 15.55 62.92 -31.54
CA SER A 426 14.20 63.38 -31.20
C SER A 426 13.43 62.16 -30.71
N GLY A 427 12.67 62.14 -29.63
CA GLY A 427 12.09 63.21 -28.85
C GLY A 427 10.92 62.55 -28.11
N ARG A 428 11.06 62.42 -26.80
CA ARG A 428 10.04 61.92 -25.89
C ARG A 428 9.16 63.14 -25.53
N HIS A 429 7.86 63.14 -25.84
CA HIS A 429 6.87 63.88 -25.04
C HIS A 429 5.41 63.45 -25.31
N ASN A 430 4.83 62.82 -24.28
CA ASN A 430 3.49 62.89 -23.67
C ASN A 430 2.23 63.34 -24.44
N PHE A 431 1.15 62.56 -24.22
CA PHE A 431 -0.23 63.04 -24.01
C PHE A 431 -0.96 61.98 -23.14
N GLU A 432 -1.09 62.16 -21.82
CA GLU A 432 -2.14 62.84 -21.03
C GLU A 432 -3.32 61.94 -20.56
N SER A 433 -3.36 61.77 -19.23
CA SER A 433 -4.49 61.73 -18.28
C SER A 433 -5.69 60.79 -18.41
N ARG A 434 -5.85 59.91 -17.41
CA ARG A 434 -7.12 59.78 -16.63
C ARG A 434 -6.92 59.08 -15.26
N GLU A 435 -7.28 59.82 -14.20
CA GLU A 435 -8.00 59.47 -12.95
C GLU A 435 -7.70 58.15 -12.20
N VAL A 436 -7.72 58.00 -10.86
CA VAL A 436 -8.01 58.80 -9.66
C VAL A 436 -7.68 57.91 -8.44
N SER A 437 -7.22 58.52 -7.34
CA SER A 437 -7.32 58.09 -5.92
C SER A 437 -6.38 57.05 -5.28
N ARG A 438 -5.70 57.59 -4.25
CA ARG A 438 -5.56 57.12 -2.85
C ARG A 438 -4.48 56.08 -2.51
N GLY A 439 -3.55 56.54 -1.65
CA GLY A 439 -2.86 55.68 -0.68
C GLY A 439 -1.45 56.13 -0.31
N LEU A 440 -1.35 57.18 0.52
CA LEU A 440 -0.11 57.70 1.11
C LEU A 440 0.43 56.77 2.22
N ARG A 441 1.73 56.45 2.18
CA ARG A 441 2.70 56.35 3.31
C ARG A 441 3.98 55.70 2.79
N ASP A 442 5.05 56.50 2.59
CA ASP A 442 6.15 56.75 3.55
C ASP A 442 7.01 55.49 3.73
N HIS A 443 8.35 55.46 3.60
CA HIS A 443 9.37 56.47 3.33
C HIS A 443 10.67 55.67 2.98
N VAL A 444 11.40 56.11 1.94
CA VAL A 444 12.87 56.37 1.90
C VAL A 444 13.80 55.27 2.46
N GLU A 445 14.47 54.53 1.58
CA GLU A 445 15.88 54.75 1.14
C GLU A 445 16.93 54.75 2.27
N SER A 446 17.86 53.80 2.24
CA SER A 446 19.19 54.06 1.67
C SER A 446 20.07 52.81 1.75
N ASN A 447 20.60 52.44 0.59
CA ASN A 447 21.86 51.70 0.49
C ASN A 447 23.01 52.68 0.77
N VAL A 448 24.10 52.22 1.37
CA VAL A 448 25.50 52.35 0.90
C VAL A 448 26.47 51.80 1.97
N PRO A 449 27.65 51.26 1.58
CA PRO A 449 28.45 50.29 2.35
C PRO A 449 29.80 50.87 2.85
N LEU A 450 30.72 49.96 3.26
CA LEU A 450 32.18 50.11 3.54
C LEU A 450 32.52 50.21 5.05
N LEU A 451 33.10 49.18 5.66
CA LEU A 451 34.51 48.73 5.69
C LEU A 451 35.36 49.38 6.82
N HIS A 452 35.86 48.46 7.67
CA HIS A 452 37.13 48.43 8.41
C HIS A 452 37.39 49.25 9.70
N ALA A 453 37.62 48.45 10.76
CA ALA A 453 38.84 48.35 11.56
C ALA A 453 38.99 49.15 12.88
N ASN A 454 39.30 48.37 13.94
CA ASN A 454 40.10 48.67 15.14
C ASN A 454 39.54 49.77 16.08
N GLN A 455 39.50 49.64 17.41
CA GLN A 455 40.47 49.07 18.34
C GLN A 455 39.80 48.89 19.73
N ARG A 456 40.38 47.97 20.49
CA ARG A 456 40.26 47.65 21.93
C ARG A 456 39.78 48.77 22.88
N SER A 457 38.91 48.38 23.82
CA SER A 457 39.24 48.23 25.25
C SER A 457 38.32 47.20 25.89
#